data_AF-A0A1I7IZI0-F1
#
_entry.id   AF-A0A1I7IZI0-F1
#
_cell.length_a   1.000
_cell.length_b   1.000
_cell.length_c   1.000
_cell.angle_alpha   90.00
_cell.angle_beta   90.00
_cell.angle_gamma   90.00
#
_symmetry.space_group_name_H-M   'P 1'
#
loop_
_entity.id
_entity.type
_entity.pdbx_description
1 polymer ?
#
loop_
_entity_poly.entity_id
_entity_poly.type
_entity_poly.pdbx_seq_one_letter_code
_entity_poly.pdbx_strand_id
1 'polypeptide(L)'
;MTQTRLERLRTALAARGVQGVVVTSQATLAWLFGGRFHVNVASESGLAAVLVDPARVACLVNNIEARRLEEEEGLVADEWHVFPWYDEAERQRRLSAWLARPGVVAEAEVAADIRALRAQLDEEAQAALRALARDAATAVEEACRALQPGDPEWAAAAGMAQRCLASGAEPLVLLVAGADRAARHRHPLPTGSAVGSCALLSIGARRAGLVASVTRMVAFGLVSDELRARHDAVVRVDAAMLAASRPGATLAEVFQAAQAAYRAVGFPDEWRHHHQGGLAGYQSRERRADPTADEVLQAGQAVAWNPTIAGVKSEDTALIGPDGIEILSDTGRWPTIAVETGASRIARPALWVR
;
A
#
# COMPACT_ATOMS: atom_id res chain seq x y z
N MET A 1 3.47 26.29 12.62
CA MET A 1 4.54 25.50 12.01
C MET A 1 4.08 24.05 12.04
N THR A 2 4.06 23.38 10.89
CA THR A 2 3.66 21.96 10.82
C THR A 2 4.70 21.12 11.56
N GLN A 3 4.26 20.30 12.50
CA GLN A 3 5.14 19.45 13.31
C GLN A 3 5.83 18.41 12.42
N THR A 4 7.15 18.23 12.56
CA THR A 4 7.90 17.22 11.79
C THR A 4 7.50 15.79 12.20
N ARG A 5 7.73 14.79 11.34
CA ARG A 5 7.44 13.37 11.67
C ARG A 5 8.24 12.89 12.90
N LEU A 6 9.48 13.36 13.05
CA LEU A 6 10.32 13.11 14.23
C LEU A 6 9.70 13.72 15.51
N GLU A 7 9.22 14.95 15.44
CA GLU A 7 8.53 15.58 16.56
C GLU A 7 7.25 14.85 16.93
N ARG A 8 6.45 14.40 15.94
CA ARG A 8 5.25 13.59 16.16
C ARG A 8 5.57 12.28 16.88
N LEU A 9 6.65 11.59 16.45
CA LEU A 9 7.14 10.39 17.11
C LEU A 9 7.57 10.69 18.56
N ARG A 10 8.38 11.72 18.79
CA ARG A 10 8.82 12.13 20.13
C ARG A 10 7.65 12.44 21.05
N THR A 11 6.64 13.16 20.57
CA THR A 11 5.42 13.44 21.34
C THR A 11 4.68 12.16 21.75
N ALA A 12 4.53 11.20 20.82
CA ALA A 12 3.87 9.93 21.13
C ALA A 12 4.66 9.08 22.14
N LEU A 13 6.00 9.04 22.02
CA LEU A 13 6.86 8.34 22.98
C LEU A 13 6.79 8.98 24.38
N ALA A 14 6.81 10.31 24.45
CA ALA A 14 6.70 11.04 25.72
C ALA A 14 5.36 10.75 26.42
N ALA A 15 4.25 10.66 25.67
CA ALA A 15 2.95 10.28 26.21
C ALA A 15 2.91 8.85 26.79
N ARG A 16 3.81 7.97 26.34
CA ARG A 16 4.00 6.60 26.87
C ARG A 16 5.04 6.52 27.99
N GLY A 17 5.67 7.64 28.36
CA GLY A 17 6.80 7.64 29.30
C GLY A 17 8.08 7.00 28.74
N VAL A 18 8.15 6.78 27.43
CA VAL A 18 9.29 6.17 26.73
C VAL A 18 10.33 7.27 26.42
N GLN A 19 11.59 7.00 26.73
CA GLN A 19 12.71 7.93 26.58
C GLN A 19 13.48 7.75 25.26
N GLY A 20 13.16 6.74 24.47
CA GLY A 20 13.65 6.60 23.12
C GLY A 20 13.18 5.31 22.46
N VAL A 21 13.28 5.24 21.14
CA VAL A 21 12.95 4.04 20.37
C VAL A 21 14.06 3.73 19.38
N VAL A 22 14.42 2.46 19.23
CA VAL A 22 15.28 2.01 18.13
C VAL A 22 14.41 1.51 16.98
N VAL A 23 14.35 2.30 15.91
CA VAL A 23 13.63 2.01 14.66
C VAL A 23 14.51 1.19 13.73
N THR A 24 13.95 0.12 13.17
CA THR A 24 14.66 -0.78 12.25
C THR A 24 13.86 -1.13 11.00
N SER A 25 12.55 -0.91 10.97
CA SER A 25 11.75 -1.25 9.79
C SER A 25 11.94 -0.25 8.66
N GLN A 26 11.93 -0.74 7.41
CA GLN A 26 12.02 0.13 6.24
C GLN A 26 10.90 1.15 6.19
N ALA A 27 9.69 0.73 6.56
CA ALA A 27 8.51 1.56 6.44
C ALA A 27 8.56 2.73 7.41
N THR A 28 9.02 2.51 8.65
CA THR A 28 9.16 3.60 9.63
C THR A 28 10.34 4.50 9.30
N LEU A 29 11.48 3.95 8.82
CA LEU A 29 12.60 4.78 8.37
C LEU A 29 12.21 5.66 7.17
N ALA A 30 11.56 5.09 6.15
CA ALA A 30 11.09 5.85 4.99
C ALA A 30 10.01 6.87 5.36
N TRP A 31 9.17 6.56 6.35
CA TRP A 31 8.26 7.54 6.91
C TRP A 31 9.02 8.70 7.56
N LEU A 32 9.98 8.43 8.44
CA LEU A 32 10.70 9.48 9.16
C LEU A 32 11.56 10.38 8.26
N PHE A 33 12.25 9.79 7.28
CA PHE A 33 13.33 10.48 6.54
C PHE A 33 13.08 10.60 5.04
N GLY A 34 12.09 9.89 4.48
CA GLY A 34 11.96 9.72 3.03
C GLY A 34 12.92 8.65 2.49
N GLY A 35 13.08 8.55 1.18
CA GLY A 35 14.07 7.67 0.56
C GLY A 35 13.78 6.15 0.63
N ARG A 36 14.83 5.37 0.37
CA ARG A 36 14.84 3.90 0.18
C ARG A 36 15.84 3.25 1.13
N PHE A 37 15.31 2.62 2.18
CA PHE A 37 16.09 1.96 3.23
C PHE A 37 16.36 0.48 2.98
N HIS A 38 16.41 0.05 1.71
CA HIS A 38 16.62 -1.34 1.30
C HIS A 38 17.52 -1.46 0.09
N VAL A 39 18.16 -2.63 -0.04
CA VAL A 39 18.73 -3.12 -1.29
C VAL A 39 17.81 -4.20 -1.86
N ASN A 40 17.48 -5.20 -1.03
CA ASN A 40 16.49 -6.23 -1.37
C ASN A 40 15.09 -5.75 -0.99
N VAL A 41 14.22 -5.53 -1.99
CA VAL A 41 12.82 -5.11 -1.80
C VAL A 41 11.98 -6.09 -0.96
N ALA A 42 12.41 -7.35 -0.83
CA ALA A 42 11.74 -8.37 -0.02
C ALA A 42 12.07 -8.30 1.48
N SER A 43 13.07 -7.52 1.89
CA SER A 43 13.37 -7.32 3.31
C SER A 43 12.30 -6.43 3.94
N GLU A 44 11.94 -6.68 5.20
CA GLU A 44 11.12 -5.74 5.99
C GLU A 44 12.00 -4.83 6.87
N SER A 45 13.16 -5.36 7.28
CA SER A 45 14.19 -4.62 8.00
C SER A 45 14.93 -3.68 7.07
N GLY A 46 15.19 -2.47 7.56
CA GLY A 46 15.99 -1.46 6.90
C GLY A 46 17.49 -1.72 7.04
N LEU A 47 18.26 -1.02 6.20
CA LEU A 47 19.72 -1.10 6.18
C LEU A 47 20.37 -0.44 7.40
N ALA A 48 19.66 0.46 8.08
CA ALA A 48 20.10 1.13 9.30
C ALA A 48 19.18 0.78 10.48
N ALA A 49 19.73 0.87 11.69
CA ALA A 49 18.97 1.03 12.92
C ALA A 49 19.10 2.48 13.38
N VAL A 50 17.99 3.14 13.70
CA VAL A 50 17.98 4.55 14.10
C VAL A 50 17.38 4.67 15.49
N LEU A 51 18.18 5.16 16.43
CA LEU A 51 17.71 5.56 17.74
C LEU A 51 17.15 6.98 17.66
N VAL A 52 15.89 7.14 18.03
CA VAL A 52 15.24 8.45 18.21
C VAL A 52 14.97 8.65 19.70
N ASP A 53 15.62 9.65 20.30
CA ASP A 53 15.39 10.08 21.68
C ASP A 53 14.94 11.58 21.71
N PRO A 54 14.56 12.15 22.88
CA PRO A 54 14.09 13.53 22.98
C PRO A 54 15.10 14.58 22.48
N ALA A 55 16.39 14.28 22.52
CA ALA A 55 17.45 15.23 22.20
C ALA A 55 18.07 15.01 20.81
N ARG A 56 18.17 13.75 20.36
CA ARG A 56 18.97 13.39 19.18
C ARG A 56 18.41 12.22 18.38
N VAL A 57 18.95 12.07 17.17
CA VAL A 57 18.81 10.95 16.26
C VAL A 57 20.19 10.34 16.06
N ALA A 58 20.38 9.07 16.41
CA ALA A 58 21.63 8.35 16.17
C ALA A 58 21.39 7.19 15.19
N CYS A 59 22.27 7.04 14.20
CA CYS A 59 22.19 6.03 13.15
C CYS A 59 23.28 4.97 13.35
N LEU A 60 22.90 3.69 13.29
CA LEU A 60 23.79 2.53 13.25
C LEU A 60 23.63 1.86 11.90
N VAL A 61 24.68 1.89 11.09
CA VAL A 61 24.67 1.46 9.68
C VAL A 61 26.01 0.85 9.31
N ASN A 62 26.02 -0.08 8.36
CA ASN A 62 27.29 -0.63 7.89
C ASN A 62 28.05 0.37 6.99
N ASN A 63 29.35 0.13 6.81
CA ASN A 63 30.25 1.01 6.05
C ASN A 63 29.95 1.09 4.55
N ILE A 64 29.23 0.12 3.98
CA ILE A 64 28.92 0.11 2.54
C ILE A 64 27.62 0.88 2.21
N GLU A 65 26.73 1.08 3.18
CA GLU A 65 25.46 1.79 2.98
C GLU A 65 25.45 3.22 3.56
N ALA A 66 26.31 3.52 4.54
CA ALA A 66 26.28 4.79 5.28
C ALA A 66 26.21 6.02 4.37
N ARG A 67 27.15 6.10 3.41
CA ARG A 67 27.26 7.21 2.48
C ARG A 67 26.04 7.32 1.55
N ARG A 68 25.54 6.18 1.04
CA ARG A 68 24.37 6.16 0.15
C ARG A 68 23.11 6.65 0.87
N LEU A 69 22.89 6.21 2.12
CA LEU A 69 21.73 6.65 2.90
C LEU A 69 21.76 8.15 3.21
N GLU A 70 22.95 8.71 3.45
CA GLU A 70 23.15 10.15 3.67
C GLU A 70 22.96 10.96 2.37
N GLU A 71 23.68 10.60 1.30
CA GLU A 71 23.74 11.39 0.06
C GLU A 71 22.50 11.24 -0.82
N GLU A 72 21.89 10.05 -0.88
CA GLU A 72 20.82 9.75 -1.83
C GLU A 72 19.43 9.59 -1.19
N GLU A 73 19.35 9.19 0.08
CA GLU A 73 18.08 8.80 0.72
C GLU A 73 17.60 9.79 1.80
N GLY A 74 18.36 10.86 2.04
CA GLY A 74 17.96 11.94 2.95
C GLY A 74 17.99 11.55 4.44
N LEU A 75 18.69 10.48 4.82
CA LEU A 75 18.87 10.13 6.23
C LEU A 75 19.73 11.19 6.91
N VAL A 76 19.13 11.91 7.86
CA VAL A 76 19.83 12.88 8.71
C VAL A 76 19.89 12.33 10.13
N ALA A 77 21.09 12.27 10.69
CA ALA A 77 21.35 11.88 12.07
C ALA A 77 22.40 12.80 12.71
N ASP A 78 22.25 13.06 14.01
CA ASP A 78 23.20 13.82 14.80
C ASP A 78 24.49 13.01 15.06
N GLU A 79 24.36 11.68 15.14
CA GLU A 79 25.45 10.74 15.41
C GLU A 79 25.42 9.55 14.45
N TRP A 80 26.56 9.25 13.81
CA TRP A 80 26.72 8.12 12.90
C TRP A 80 27.66 7.07 13.49
N HIS A 81 27.12 5.88 13.73
CA HIS A 81 27.84 4.70 14.20
C HIS A 81 28.04 3.73 13.05
N VAL A 82 29.12 3.92 12.31
CA VAL A 82 29.46 3.05 11.19
C VAL A 82 30.21 1.81 11.69
N PHE A 83 29.87 0.62 11.16
CA PHE A 83 30.56 -0.65 11.44
C PHE A 83 30.90 -1.41 10.14
N PRO A 84 31.92 -2.29 10.10
CA PRO A 84 32.22 -3.09 8.91
C PRO A 84 31.06 -4.04 8.55
N TRP A 85 30.65 -4.09 7.28
CA TRP A 85 29.49 -4.89 6.84
C TRP A 85 29.56 -6.39 7.15
N TYR A 86 30.76 -6.94 7.31
CA TYR A 86 31.00 -8.35 7.64
C TYR A 86 31.01 -8.63 9.16
N ASP A 87 30.92 -7.59 10.00
CA ASP A 87 30.98 -7.69 11.46
C ASP A 87 29.60 -7.55 12.09
N GLU A 88 28.78 -8.60 11.93
CA GLU A 88 27.43 -8.65 12.50
C GLU A 88 27.46 -8.67 14.05
N ALA A 89 28.54 -9.19 14.64
CA ALA A 89 28.72 -9.16 16.09
C ALA A 89 28.81 -7.73 16.62
N GLU A 90 29.51 -6.84 15.90
CA GLU A 90 29.57 -5.43 16.25
C GLU A 90 28.20 -4.74 16.12
N ARG A 91 27.45 -5.02 15.05
CA ARG A 91 26.08 -4.53 14.90
C ARG A 91 25.23 -4.91 16.11
N GLN A 92 25.22 -6.21 16.45
CA GLN A 92 24.39 -6.72 17.54
C GLN A 92 24.81 -6.14 18.90
N ARG A 93 26.11 -5.99 19.14
CA ARG A 93 26.64 -5.38 20.37
C ARG A 93 26.19 -3.94 20.53
N ARG A 94 26.31 -3.11 19.48
CA ARG A 94 25.89 -1.70 19.52
C ARG A 94 24.37 -1.56 19.66
N LEU A 95 23.61 -2.36 18.92
CA LEU A 95 22.15 -2.38 19.02
C LEU A 95 21.68 -2.76 20.43
N SER A 96 22.29 -3.79 21.01
CA SER A 96 21.98 -4.23 22.38
C SER A 96 22.35 -3.16 23.41
N ALA A 97 23.47 -2.45 23.20
CA ALA A 97 23.86 -1.35 24.08
C ALA A 97 22.85 -0.18 24.05
N TRP A 98 22.26 0.13 22.89
CA TRP A 98 21.18 1.12 22.81
C TRP A 98 19.92 0.68 23.54
N LEU A 99 19.48 -0.56 23.32
CA LEU A 99 18.29 -1.12 23.96
C LEU A 99 18.45 -1.32 25.48
N ALA A 100 19.69 -1.44 25.98
CA ALA A 100 19.98 -1.50 27.41
C ALA A 100 19.90 -0.13 28.11
N ARG A 101 19.77 0.98 27.37
CA ARG A 101 19.65 2.32 27.97
C ARG A 101 18.28 2.46 28.67
N PRO A 102 18.21 2.99 29.90
CA PRO A 102 16.95 3.15 30.61
C PRO A 102 15.90 3.93 29.80
N GLY A 103 14.72 3.34 29.64
CA GLY A 103 13.59 3.95 28.93
C GLY A 103 13.69 3.93 27.39
N VAL A 104 14.73 3.31 26.81
CA VAL A 104 14.80 3.04 25.37
C VAL A 104 14.16 1.70 25.08
N VAL A 105 13.28 1.65 24.08
CA VAL A 105 12.54 0.45 23.68
C VAL A 105 12.82 0.06 22.23
N ALA A 106 12.56 -1.20 21.89
CA ALA A 106 12.55 -1.63 20.49
C ALA A 106 11.30 -1.11 19.77
N GLU A 107 11.40 -0.90 18.45
CA GLU A 107 10.26 -0.50 17.61
C GLU A 107 9.01 -1.38 17.83
N ALA A 108 9.20 -2.69 18.02
CA ALA A 108 8.12 -3.65 18.23
C ALA A 108 7.24 -3.33 19.46
N GLU A 109 7.82 -2.73 20.51
CA GLU A 109 7.11 -2.41 21.76
C GLU A 109 6.15 -1.21 21.61
N VAL A 110 6.38 -0.38 20.59
CA VAL A 110 5.57 0.81 20.26
C VAL A 110 5.04 0.77 18.82
N ALA A 111 4.97 -0.44 18.23
CA ALA A 111 4.60 -0.63 16.83
C ALA A 111 3.20 -0.09 16.51
N ALA A 112 2.25 -0.23 17.44
CA ALA A 112 0.89 0.28 17.26
C ALA A 112 0.84 1.81 17.18
N ASP A 113 1.61 2.50 18.03
CA ASP A 113 1.72 3.97 18.04
C ASP A 113 2.37 4.46 16.75
N ILE A 114 3.49 3.85 16.34
CA ILE A 114 4.20 4.20 15.10
C ILE A 114 3.31 3.97 13.88
N ARG A 115 2.60 2.84 13.81
CA ARG A 115 1.63 2.56 12.75
C ARG A 115 0.54 3.62 12.68
N ALA A 116 -0.03 4.03 13.82
CA ALA A 116 -1.05 5.08 13.86
C ALA A 116 -0.51 6.42 13.34
N LEU A 117 0.72 6.79 13.71
CA LEU A 117 1.37 7.99 13.19
C LEU A 117 1.63 7.90 11.67
N ARG A 118 2.10 6.76 11.20
CA ARG A 118 2.47 6.50 9.80
C ARG A 118 1.25 6.43 8.88
N ALA A 119 0.12 5.93 9.37
CA ALA A 119 -1.16 5.92 8.66
C ALA A 119 -1.77 7.34 8.52
N GLN A 120 -1.40 8.27 9.40
CA GLN A 120 -1.82 9.67 9.32
C GLN A 120 -0.83 10.47 8.47
N LEU A 121 -1.15 10.60 7.18
CA LEU A 121 -0.28 11.24 6.19
C LEU A 121 -0.31 12.77 6.33
N ASP A 122 0.87 13.38 6.38
CA ASP A 122 1.01 14.83 6.22
C ASP A 122 0.79 15.26 4.76
N GLU A 123 0.68 16.57 4.52
CA GLU A 123 0.38 17.14 3.21
C GLU A 123 1.39 16.71 2.13
N GLU A 124 2.68 16.61 2.50
CA GLU A 124 3.74 16.14 1.61
C GLU A 124 3.51 14.67 1.22
N ALA A 125 3.27 13.79 2.19
CA ALA A 125 2.99 12.38 1.94
C ALA A 125 1.70 12.19 1.13
N GLN A 126 0.65 12.99 1.37
CA GLN A 126 -0.56 12.96 0.57
C GLN A 126 -0.32 13.37 -0.89
N ALA A 127 0.45 14.43 -1.11
CA ALA A 127 0.82 14.87 -2.47
C ALA A 127 1.67 13.81 -3.21
N ALA A 128 2.65 13.24 -2.51
CA ALA A 128 3.50 12.17 -3.05
C ALA A 128 2.69 10.90 -3.37
N LEU A 129 1.74 10.52 -2.50
CA LEU A 129 0.86 9.37 -2.72
C LEU A 129 -0.09 9.60 -3.91
N ARG A 130 -0.64 10.81 -4.07
CA ARG A 130 -1.44 11.17 -5.27
C ARG A 130 -0.66 10.97 -6.55
N ALA A 131 0.59 11.46 -6.60
CA ALA A 131 1.45 11.28 -7.76
C ALA A 131 1.73 9.78 -8.01
N LEU A 132 2.08 9.03 -6.96
CA LEU A 132 2.37 7.60 -7.07
C LEU A 132 1.17 6.78 -7.55
N ALA A 133 -0.02 7.05 -7.02
CA ALA A 133 -1.24 6.35 -7.42
C ALA A 133 -1.59 6.58 -8.89
N ARG A 134 -1.42 7.81 -9.40
CA ARG A 134 -1.62 8.12 -10.84
C ARG A 134 -0.59 7.44 -11.74
N ASP A 135 0.67 7.39 -11.31
CA ASP A 135 1.74 6.72 -12.06
C ASP A 135 1.52 5.21 -12.08
N ALA A 136 1.16 4.61 -10.94
CA ALA A 136 0.82 3.19 -10.84
C ALA A 136 -0.38 2.84 -11.72
N ALA A 137 -1.44 3.66 -11.70
CA ALA A 137 -2.60 3.46 -12.57
C ALA A 137 -2.21 3.56 -14.04
N THR A 138 -1.46 4.58 -14.43
CA THR A 138 -0.95 4.74 -15.80
C THR A 138 -0.15 3.51 -16.25
N ALA A 139 0.72 2.97 -15.39
CA ALA A 139 1.51 1.78 -15.69
C ALA A 139 0.63 0.56 -15.98
N VAL A 140 -0.40 0.30 -15.16
CA VAL A 140 -1.34 -0.81 -15.37
C VAL A 140 -2.18 -0.60 -16.62
N GLU A 141 -2.72 0.61 -16.80
CA GLU A 141 -3.61 0.94 -17.92
C GLU A 141 -2.88 0.84 -19.27
N GLU A 142 -1.65 1.33 -19.36
CA GLU A 142 -0.82 1.21 -20.56
C GLU A 142 -0.36 -0.24 -20.80
N ALA A 143 -0.11 -1.03 -19.76
CA ALA A 143 0.15 -2.46 -19.90
C ALA A 143 -1.07 -3.18 -20.48
N CYS A 144 -2.28 -2.92 -19.97
CA CYS A 144 -3.53 -3.45 -20.53
C CYS A 144 -3.70 -3.06 -22.01
N ARG A 145 -3.32 -1.83 -22.40
CA ARG A 145 -3.40 -1.33 -23.79
C ARG A 145 -2.47 -2.02 -24.75
N ALA A 146 -1.26 -2.38 -24.30
CA ALA A 146 -0.29 -3.08 -25.12
C ALA A 146 -0.61 -4.58 -25.26
N LEU A 147 -1.19 -5.18 -24.21
CA LEU A 147 -1.41 -6.62 -24.07
C LEU A 147 -2.20 -7.24 -25.22
N GLN A 148 -1.86 -8.45 -25.64
CA GLN A 148 -2.61 -9.23 -26.62
C GLN A 148 -3.07 -10.57 -26.02
N PRO A 149 -4.16 -11.19 -26.52
CA PRO A 149 -4.68 -12.45 -26.00
C PRO A 149 -3.65 -13.59 -25.90
N GLY A 150 -2.72 -13.65 -26.85
CA GLY A 150 -1.67 -14.68 -26.92
C GLY A 150 -0.47 -14.42 -26.02
N ASP A 151 -0.37 -13.23 -25.41
CA ASP A 151 0.75 -12.90 -24.55
C ASP A 151 0.70 -13.74 -23.27
N PRO A 152 1.86 -14.21 -22.79
CA PRO A 152 1.90 -14.89 -21.51
C PRO A 152 1.78 -13.89 -20.36
N GLU A 153 1.23 -14.31 -19.22
CA GLU A 153 0.98 -13.43 -18.08
C GLU A 153 2.25 -12.74 -17.54
N TRP A 154 3.40 -13.40 -17.60
CA TRP A 154 4.68 -12.78 -17.21
C TRP A 154 5.14 -11.66 -18.16
N ALA A 155 4.77 -11.69 -19.45
CA ALA A 155 5.01 -10.58 -20.36
C ALA A 155 4.15 -9.36 -19.98
N ALA A 156 2.90 -9.58 -19.58
CA ALA A 156 2.04 -8.52 -19.06
C ALA A 156 2.60 -7.92 -17.76
N ALA A 157 3.08 -8.79 -16.85
CA ALA A 157 3.73 -8.35 -15.61
C ALA A 157 5.02 -7.56 -15.88
N ALA A 158 5.83 -7.99 -16.85
CA ALA A 158 7.02 -7.26 -17.28
C ALA A 158 6.67 -5.87 -17.84
N GLY A 159 5.60 -5.76 -18.63
CA GLY A 159 5.10 -4.48 -19.13
C GLY A 159 4.68 -3.52 -18.01
N MET A 160 3.97 -4.01 -16.99
CA MET A 160 3.64 -3.22 -15.80
C MET A 160 4.90 -2.80 -15.03
N ALA A 161 5.82 -3.75 -14.78
CA ALA A 161 7.04 -3.50 -14.03
C ALA A 161 7.94 -2.46 -14.72
N GLN A 162 8.11 -2.57 -16.04
CA GLN A 162 8.88 -1.62 -16.84
C GLN A 162 8.35 -0.19 -16.65
N ARG A 163 7.02 0.00 -16.76
CA ARG A 163 6.39 1.33 -16.64
C ARG A 163 6.44 1.86 -15.22
N CYS A 164 6.24 1.00 -14.23
CA CYS A 164 6.41 1.35 -12.81
C CYS A 164 7.83 1.86 -12.54
N LEU A 165 8.85 1.11 -12.97
CA LEU A 165 10.26 1.48 -12.82
C LEU A 165 10.60 2.76 -13.58
N ALA A 166 10.07 2.94 -14.78
CA ALA A 166 10.27 4.17 -15.57
C ALA A 166 9.68 5.42 -14.90
N SER A 167 8.67 5.27 -14.02
CA SER A 167 8.14 6.36 -13.18
C SER A 167 8.94 6.63 -11.90
N GLY A 168 10.05 5.90 -11.69
CA GLY A 168 10.84 5.96 -10.47
C GLY A 168 10.20 5.24 -9.27
N ALA A 169 9.22 4.37 -9.52
CA ALA A 169 8.56 3.56 -8.50
C ALA A 169 8.96 2.07 -8.61
N GLU A 170 8.90 1.36 -7.48
CA GLU A 170 9.26 -0.05 -7.36
C GLU A 170 8.00 -0.93 -7.34
N PRO A 171 7.91 -1.99 -8.16
CA PRO A 171 6.80 -2.94 -8.06
C PRO A 171 7.02 -3.88 -6.85
N LEU A 172 6.15 -3.77 -5.83
CA LEU A 172 6.11 -4.68 -4.69
C LEU A 172 5.23 -5.90 -4.93
N VAL A 173 4.14 -5.71 -5.68
CA VAL A 173 3.17 -6.75 -6.01
C VAL A 173 2.91 -6.67 -7.51
N LEU A 174 2.98 -7.80 -8.19
CA LEU A 174 2.58 -7.97 -9.59
C LEU A 174 1.70 -9.20 -9.67
N LEU A 175 0.41 -9.00 -9.93
CA LEU A 175 -0.54 -10.08 -10.16
C LEU A 175 -1.06 -9.97 -11.58
N VAL A 176 -0.99 -11.09 -12.30
CA VAL A 176 -1.59 -11.22 -13.62
C VAL A 176 -2.23 -12.59 -13.73
N ALA A 177 -3.49 -12.60 -14.17
CA ALA A 177 -4.15 -13.82 -14.59
C ALA A 177 -5.03 -13.61 -15.81
N GLY A 178 -5.04 -14.61 -16.68
CA GLY A 178 -6.14 -14.82 -17.62
C GLY A 178 -7.44 -15.26 -16.92
N ALA A 179 -8.57 -15.24 -17.64
CA ALA A 179 -9.91 -15.53 -17.14
C ALA A 179 -10.00 -16.76 -16.19
N ASP A 180 -9.48 -17.91 -16.65
CA ASP A 180 -9.56 -19.17 -15.92
C ASP A 180 -8.74 -19.16 -14.62
N ARG A 181 -7.53 -18.59 -14.64
CA ARG A 181 -6.70 -18.46 -13.43
C ARG A 181 -7.26 -17.42 -12.46
N ALA A 182 -7.80 -16.32 -12.96
CA ALA A 182 -8.44 -15.29 -12.15
C ALA A 182 -9.69 -15.83 -11.42
N ALA A 183 -10.38 -16.81 -12.01
CA ALA A 183 -11.50 -17.50 -11.38
C ALA A 183 -11.08 -18.39 -10.21
N ARG A 184 -9.85 -18.93 -10.23
CA ARG A 184 -9.35 -19.91 -9.25
C ARG A 184 -8.49 -19.29 -8.16
N HIS A 185 -7.83 -18.16 -8.41
CA HIS A 185 -6.83 -17.58 -7.51
C HIS A 185 -7.06 -16.09 -7.28
N ARG A 186 -7.05 -15.66 -6.00
CA ARG A 186 -7.21 -14.26 -5.57
C ARG A 186 -5.92 -13.45 -5.62
N HIS A 187 -4.78 -14.13 -5.51
CA HIS A 187 -3.44 -13.57 -5.69
C HIS A 187 -2.69 -14.33 -6.80
N PRO A 188 -3.14 -14.22 -8.07
CA PRO A 188 -2.50 -14.96 -9.15
C PRO A 188 -1.16 -14.32 -9.51
N LEU A 189 -0.07 -14.94 -9.08
CA LEU A 189 1.26 -14.63 -9.61
C LEU A 189 1.28 -14.97 -11.11
N PRO A 190 1.96 -14.16 -11.95
CA PRO A 190 2.02 -14.40 -13.39
C PRO A 190 2.72 -15.72 -13.71
N THR A 191 2.23 -16.42 -14.74
CA THR A 191 2.81 -17.68 -15.24
C THR A 191 3.06 -17.60 -16.75
N GLY A 192 3.58 -18.70 -17.33
CA GLY A 192 3.70 -18.86 -18.78
C GLY A 192 2.37 -19.04 -19.52
N SER A 193 1.25 -19.15 -18.81
CA SER A 193 -0.07 -19.24 -19.43
C SER A 193 -0.40 -17.97 -20.21
N ALA A 194 -1.05 -18.14 -21.37
CA ALA A 194 -1.59 -17.02 -22.13
C ALA A 194 -2.75 -16.35 -21.36
N VAL A 195 -2.88 -15.03 -21.51
CA VAL A 195 -3.96 -14.28 -20.86
C VAL A 195 -5.34 -14.61 -21.45
N GLY A 196 -5.43 -14.97 -22.73
CA GLY A 196 -6.67 -15.41 -23.37
C GLY A 196 -7.68 -14.29 -23.58
N SER A 197 -8.95 -14.53 -23.28
CA SER A 197 -10.07 -13.62 -23.59
C SER A 197 -10.25 -12.45 -22.60
N CYS A 198 -9.69 -12.53 -21.40
CA CYS A 198 -9.62 -11.42 -20.47
C CYS A 198 -8.42 -11.55 -19.54
N ALA A 199 -7.95 -10.42 -19.01
CA ALA A 199 -6.83 -10.37 -18.08
C ALA A 199 -7.15 -9.46 -16.89
N LEU A 200 -6.78 -9.91 -15.70
CA LEU A 200 -6.69 -9.11 -14.48
C LEU A 200 -5.24 -8.72 -14.26
N LEU A 201 -4.98 -7.42 -14.11
CA LEU A 201 -3.64 -6.87 -13.85
C LEU A 201 -3.70 -6.02 -12.58
N SER A 202 -2.89 -6.36 -11.58
CA SER A 202 -2.80 -5.63 -10.31
C SER A 202 -1.36 -5.34 -9.95
N ILE A 203 -1.10 -4.10 -9.53
CA ILE A 203 0.20 -3.64 -9.04
C ILE A 203 0.08 -3.08 -7.63
N GLY A 204 1.08 -3.34 -6.80
CA GLY A 204 1.40 -2.52 -5.63
C GLY A 204 2.71 -1.81 -5.92
N ALA A 205 2.68 -0.49 -6.15
CA ALA A 205 3.86 0.31 -6.47
C ALA A 205 4.33 1.08 -5.24
N ARG A 206 5.65 1.15 -5.03
CA ARG A 206 6.27 1.91 -3.93
C ARG A 206 7.17 3.02 -4.44
N ARG A 207 7.09 4.21 -3.83
CA ARG A 207 8.04 5.31 -4.07
C ARG A 207 8.27 6.09 -2.79
N ALA A 208 9.55 6.26 -2.41
CA ALA A 208 9.96 6.89 -1.14
C ALA A 208 9.20 6.32 0.07
N GLY A 209 9.05 4.99 0.12
CA GLY A 209 8.32 4.27 1.18
C GLY A 209 6.80 4.19 1.00
N LEU A 210 6.14 5.19 0.39
CA LEU A 210 4.70 5.18 0.16
C LEU A 210 4.30 4.09 -0.84
N VAL A 211 3.13 3.47 -0.62
CA VAL A 211 2.61 2.36 -1.43
C VAL A 211 1.23 2.69 -1.98
N ALA A 212 1.06 2.58 -3.29
CA ALA A 212 -0.24 2.63 -3.97
C ALA A 212 -0.57 1.28 -4.61
N SER A 213 -1.79 0.79 -4.40
CA SER A 213 -2.32 -0.42 -5.05
C SER A 213 -3.38 -0.06 -6.09
N VAL A 214 -3.30 -0.68 -7.26
CA VAL A 214 -4.23 -0.47 -8.38
C VAL A 214 -4.50 -1.79 -9.09
N THR A 215 -5.76 -2.05 -9.45
CA THR A 215 -6.13 -3.14 -10.35
C THR A 215 -6.93 -2.63 -11.54
N ARG A 216 -6.66 -3.18 -12.73
CA ARG A 216 -7.47 -2.99 -13.93
C ARG A 216 -7.74 -4.34 -14.59
N MET A 217 -8.84 -4.41 -15.33
CA MET A 217 -9.21 -5.59 -16.10
C MET A 217 -9.47 -5.23 -17.56
N VAL A 218 -8.96 -6.05 -18.47
CA VAL A 218 -9.17 -5.91 -19.92
C VAL A 218 -9.79 -7.18 -20.48
N ALA A 219 -10.76 -7.05 -21.38
CA ALA A 219 -11.33 -8.14 -22.16
C ALA A 219 -11.09 -7.90 -23.65
N PHE A 220 -10.87 -8.99 -24.38
CA PHE A 220 -10.58 -8.98 -25.81
C PHE A 220 -11.79 -9.54 -26.57
N GLY A 221 -12.55 -8.68 -27.24
CA GLY A 221 -13.78 -9.06 -27.92
C GLY A 221 -14.97 -9.26 -26.98
N LEU A 222 -15.74 -10.35 -27.21
CA LEU A 222 -17.00 -10.57 -26.50
C LEU A 222 -16.78 -10.90 -25.02
N VAL A 223 -17.46 -10.13 -24.16
CA VAL A 223 -17.52 -10.37 -22.71
C VAL A 223 -18.74 -11.22 -22.40
N SER A 224 -18.57 -12.34 -21.71
CA SER A 224 -19.70 -13.15 -21.26
C SER A 224 -20.56 -12.39 -20.24
N ASP A 225 -21.87 -12.66 -20.26
CA ASP A 225 -22.80 -12.06 -19.30
C ASP A 225 -22.40 -12.36 -17.85
N GLU A 226 -21.86 -13.54 -17.59
CA GLU A 226 -21.35 -13.93 -16.28
C GLU A 226 -20.16 -13.07 -15.83
N LEU A 227 -19.17 -12.85 -16.69
CA LEU A 227 -18.01 -12.02 -16.35
C LEU A 227 -18.44 -10.57 -16.11
N ARG A 228 -19.34 -10.05 -16.95
CA ARG A 228 -19.90 -8.70 -16.80
C ARG A 228 -20.68 -8.56 -15.48
N ALA A 229 -21.57 -9.51 -15.18
CA ALA A 229 -22.35 -9.50 -13.94
C ALA A 229 -21.46 -9.55 -12.70
N ARG A 230 -20.42 -10.40 -12.69
CA ARG A 230 -19.45 -10.45 -11.60
C ARG A 230 -18.65 -9.15 -11.48
N HIS A 231 -18.21 -8.58 -12.60
CA HIS A 231 -17.47 -7.32 -12.61
C HIS A 231 -18.32 -6.18 -12.05
N ASP A 232 -19.56 -6.04 -12.50
CA ASP A 232 -20.48 -5.02 -12.01
C ASP A 232 -20.79 -5.22 -10.51
N ALA A 233 -20.88 -6.47 -10.05
CA ALA A 233 -21.04 -6.79 -8.64
C ALA A 233 -19.83 -6.37 -7.79
N VAL A 234 -18.60 -6.71 -8.20
CA VAL A 234 -17.40 -6.37 -7.41
C VAL A 234 -17.14 -4.86 -7.37
N VAL A 235 -17.45 -4.16 -8.46
CA VAL A 235 -17.41 -2.68 -8.51
C VAL A 235 -18.37 -2.05 -7.51
N ARG A 236 -19.58 -2.61 -7.33
CA ARG A 236 -20.53 -2.12 -6.33
C ARG A 236 -20.07 -2.38 -4.90
N VAL A 237 -19.41 -3.51 -4.65
CA VAL A 237 -18.80 -3.79 -3.33
C VAL A 237 -17.71 -2.77 -3.02
N ASP A 238 -16.80 -2.52 -3.96
CA ASP A 238 -15.72 -1.54 -3.78
C ASP A 238 -16.26 -0.14 -3.52
N ALA A 239 -17.23 0.31 -4.32
CA ALA A 239 -17.91 1.58 -4.09
C ALA A 239 -18.56 1.67 -2.70
N ALA A 240 -19.19 0.60 -2.20
CA ALA A 240 -19.77 0.59 -0.86
C ALA A 240 -18.70 0.70 0.24
N MET A 241 -17.55 0.05 0.08
CA MET A 241 -16.43 0.17 1.01
C MET A 241 -15.86 1.59 1.04
N LEU A 242 -15.66 2.19 -0.14
CA LEU A 242 -15.19 3.56 -0.28
C LEU A 242 -16.19 4.57 0.31
N ALA A 243 -17.49 4.37 0.10
CA ALA A 243 -18.53 5.22 0.69
C ALA A 243 -18.59 5.15 2.22
N ALA A 244 -18.30 3.97 2.79
CA ALA A 244 -18.23 3.77 4.24
C ALA A 244 -16.95 4.33 4.86
N SER A 245 -15.92 4.59 4.05
CA SER A 245 -14.60 5.08 4.50
C SER A 245 -14.61 6.58 4.76
N ARG A 246 -15.22 6.99 5.87
CA ARG A 246 -15.36 8.39 6.28
C ARG A 246 -14.79 8.62 7.69
N PRO A 247 -14.38 9.86 8.04
CA PRO A 247 -13.93 10.17 9.39
C PRO A 247 -14.95 9.73 10.44
N GLY A 248 -14.45 9.08 11.50
CA GLY A 248 -15.27 8.56 12.60
C GLY A 248 -15.82 7.14 12.39
N ALA A 249 -15.80 6.60 11.17
CA ALA A 249 -16.09 5.19 10.94
C ALA A 249 -14.90 4.32 11.35
N THR A 250 -15.14 3.11 11.83
CA THR A 250 -14.10 2.11 12.13
C THR A 250 -13.79 1.25 10.90
N LEU A 251 -12.60 0.65 10.84
CA LEU A 251 -12.28 -0.35 9.81
C LEU A 251 -13.25 -1.54 9.83
N ALA A 252 -13.72 -1.96 11.01
CA ALA A 252 -14.72 -3.01 11.17
C ALA A 252 -16.07 -2.61 10.56
N GLU A 253 -16.53 -1.36 10.71
CA GLU A 253 -17.75 -0.87 10.07
C GLU A 253 -17.63 -0.86 8.54
N VAL A 254 -16.47 -0.48 7.99
CA VAL A 254 -16.24 -0.59 6.53
C VAL A 254 -16.24 -2.05 6.08
N PHE A 255 -15.65 -2.96 6.86
CA PHE A 255 -15.67 -4.40 6.59
C PHE A 255 -17.11 -4.96 6.61
N GLN A 256 -17.93 -4.54 7.57
CA GLN A 256 -19.35 -4.89 7.64
C GLN A 256 -20.13 -4.36 6.42
N ALA A 257 -19.83 -3.14 5.96
CA ALA A 257 -20.40 -2.59 4.73
C ALA A 257 -20.03 -3.46 3.51
N ALA A 258 -18.79 -3.94 3.43
CA ALA A 258 -18.37 -4.90 2.41
C ALA A 258 -19.21 -6.19 2.45
N GLN A 259 -19.36 -6.80 3.64
CA GLN A 259 -20.16 -8.02 3.80
C GLN A 259 -21.63 -7.80 3.41
N ALA A 260 -22.21 -6.65 3.76
CA ALA A 260 -23.57 -6.29 3.36
C ALA A 260 -23.67 -6.13 1.84
N ALA A 261 -22.69 -5.47 1.21
CA ALA A 261 -22.65 -5.28 -0.23
C ALA A 261 -22.52 -6.62 -0.98
N TYR A 262 -21.62 -7.51 -0.55
CA TYR A 262 -21.49 -8.87 -1.11
C TYR A 262 -22.81 -9.65 -1.09
N ARG A 263 -23.55 -9.60 0.03
CA ARG A 263 -24.89 -10.21 0.12
C ARG A 263 -25.86 -9.58 -0.87
N ALA A 264 -25.89 -8.25 -0.95
CA ALA A 264 -26.81 -7.51 -1.81
C ALA A 264 -26.56 -7.76 -3.30
N VAL A 265 -25.31 -7.98 -3.71
CA VAL A 265 -24.95 -8.29 -5.10
C VAL A 265 -25.01 -9.78 -5.45
N GLY A 266 -25.47 -10.64 -4.53
CA GLY A 266 -25.69 -12.07 -4.77
C GLY A 266 -24.48 -12.98 -4.53
N PHE A 267 -23.42 -12.47 -3.89
CA PHE A 267 -22.17 -13.20 -3.61
C PHE A 267 -21.83 -13.20 -2.11
N PRO A 268 -22.71 -13.71 -1.23
CA PRO A 268 -22.65 -13.50 0.22
C PRO A 268 -21.39 -14.04 0.90
N ASP A 269 -20.69 -14.99 0.28
CA ASP A 269 -19.55 -15.68 0.86
C ASP A 269 -18.19 -15.26 0.29
N GLU A 270 -18.16 -14.46 -0.79
CA GLU A 270 -16.91 -14.12 -1.50
C GLU A 270 -15.89 -13.39 -0.65
N TRP A 271 -16.34 -12.58 0.32
CA TRP A 271 -15.46 -11.90 1.27
C TRP A 271 -14.61 -12.84 2.13
N ARG A 272 -14.98 -14.13 2.26
CA ARG A 272 -14.21 -15.13 3.03
C ARG A 272 -13.01 -15.67 2.25
N HIS A 273 -12.98 -15.50 0.93
CA HIS A 273 -11.96 -16.08 0.07
C HIS A 273 -10.77 -15.15 -0.16
N HIS A 274 -10.86 -13.89 0.29
CA HIS A 274 -9.82 -12.89 0.12
C HIS A 274 -9.86 -11.85 1.24
N HIS A 275 -8.71 -11.30 1.64
CA HIS A 275 -8.73 -10.11 2.49
C HIS A 275 -9.24 -8.91 1.69
N GLN A 276 -9.91 -7.96 2.35
CA GLN A 276 -10.63 -6.88 1.66
C GLN A 276 -9.87 -5.56 1.58
N GLY A 277 -8.68 -5.46 2.20
CA GLY A 277 -7.81 -4.29 2.13
C GLY A 277 -7.68 -3.64 3.49
N GLY A 278 -7.46 -2.33 3.53
CA GLY A 278 -7.38 -1.58 4.79
C GLY A 278 -6.69 -0.23 4.65
N LEU A 279 -6.21 0.29 5.79
CA LEU A 279 -5.37 1.49 5.81
C LEU A 279 -4.09 1.24 5.02
N ALA A 280 -3.73 2.20 4.18
CA ALA A 280 -2.54 2.21 3.35
C ALA A 280 -1.65 3.42 3.71
N GLY A 281 -0.41 3.41 3.24
CA GLY A 281 0.56 4.46 3.55
C GLY A 281 1.94 4.02 3.14
N TYR A 282 2.83 3.82 4.13
CA TYR A 282 4.20 3.34 3.93
C TYR A 282 4.31 1.81 3.91
N GLN A 283 3.20 1.12 4.16
CA GLN A 283 3.01 -0.30 3.89
C GLN A 283 1.81 -0.49 2.95
N SER A 284 1.82 -1.60 2.21
CA SER A 284 0.68 -1.97 1.36
C SER A 284 -0.62 -2.12 2.18
N ARG A 285 -0.50 -2.50 3.45
CA ARG A 285 -1.53 -2.36 4.49
C ARG A 285 -0.86 -1.98 5.80
N GLU A 286 -1.10 -0.77 6.28
CA GLU A 286 -0.78 -0.36 7.66
C GLU A 286 -1.59 -1.21 8.65
N ARG A 287 -2.88 -1.37 8.35
CA ARG A 287 -3.81 -2.21 9.10
C ARG A 287 -4.79 -2.84 8.13
N ARG A 288 -4.84 -4.17 8.09
CA ARG A 288 -5.89 -4.90 7.36
C ARG A 288 -7.23 -4.73 8.08
N ALA A 289 -8.30 -4.53 7.31
CA ALA A 289 -9.65 -4.57 7.84
C ALA A 289 -10.08 -6.01 8.10
N ASP A 290 -10.70 -6.22 9.24
CA ASP A 290 -11.34 -7.46 9.66
C ASP A 290 -12.48 -7.11 10.65
N PRO A 291 -13.35 -8.07 11.02
CA PRO A 291 -14.48 -7.78 11.92
C PRO A 291 -14.13 -7.21 13.30
N THR A 292 -12.86 -7.28 13.70
CA THR A 292 -12.33 -6.82 15.00
C THR A 292 -11.46 -5.57 14.89
N ALA A 293 -11.28 -5.00 13.70
CA ALA A 293 -10.47 -3.81 13.47
C ALA A 293 -11.20 -2.53 13.95
N ASP A 294 -11.02 -2.18 15.22
CA ASP A 294 -11.64 -1.02 15.88
C ASP A 294 -10.95 0.32 15.58
N GLU A 295 -9.92 0.33 14.73
CA GLU A 295 -9.25 1.56 14.32
C GLU A 295 -10.24 2.54 13.65
N VAL A 296 -10.41 3.70 14.28
CA VAL A 296 -11.23 4.81 13.80
C VAL A 296 -10.52 5.54 12.68
N LEU A 297 -11.18 5.62 11.53
CA LEU A 297 -10.72 6.33 10.35
C LEU A 297 -10.73 7.84 10.57
N GLN A 298 -9.71 8.51 10.06
CA GLN A 298 -9.49 9.95 10.17
C GLN A 298 -9.24 10.56 8.80
N ALA A 299 -9.57 11.85 8.66
CA ALA A 299 -9.19 12.61 7.46
C ALA A 299 -7.66 12.69 7.36
N GLY A 300 -7.13 12.60 6.14
CA GLY A 300 -5.69 12.53 5.86
C GLY A 300 -5.11 11.11 5.90
N GLN A 301 -5.91 10.08 6.13
CA GLN A 301 -5.49 8.68 5.99
C GLN A 301 -5.76 8.16 4.58
N ALA A 302 -4.95 7.22 4.12
CA ALA A 302 -5.19 6.51 2.87
C ALA A 302 -5.78 5.12 3.12
N VAL A 303 -6.60 4.65 2.18
CA VAL A 303 -7.13 3.28 2.14
C VAL A 303 -6.88 2.68 0.76
N ALA A 304 -6.66 1.36 0.74
CA ALA A 304 -6.68 0.57 -0.48
C ALA A 304 -7.58 -0.63 -0.24
N TRP A 305 -8.77 -0.59 -0.84
CA TRP A 305 -9.74 -1.68 -0.82
C TRP A 305 -9.56 -2.55 -2.05
N ASN A 306 -9.70 -3.86 -1.87
CA ASN A 306 -9.38 -4.81 -2.93
C ASN A 306 -10.39 -5.98 -3.03
N PRO A 307 -11.71 -5.71 -3.02
CA PRO A 307 -12.71 -6.76 -3.10
C PRO A 307 -12.58 -7.60 -4.37
N THR A 308 -12.94 -8.88 -4.24
CA THR A 308 -12.88 -9.85 -5.33
C THR A 308 -14.15 -10.71 -5.36
N ILE A 309 -14.55 -11.08 -6.57
CA ILE A 309 -15.51 -12.17 -6.86
C ILE A 309 -14.81 -13.06 -7.88
N ALA A 310 -15.09 -14.37 -7.95
CA ALA A 310 -14.35 -15.32 -8.82
C ALA A 310 -14.15 -14.78 -10.24
N GLY A 311 -12.89 -14.47 -10.62
CA GLY A 311 -12.54 -13.94 -11.94
C GLY A 311 -12.35 -12.42 -12.01
N VAL A 312 -12.78 -11.66 -11.00
CA VAL A 312 -12.81 -10.19 -11.05
C VAL A 312 -12.31 -9.53 -9.77
N LYS A 313 -11.77 -8.32 -9.91
CA LYS A 313 -11.28 -7.49 -8.80
C LYS A 313 -11.46 -6.02 -9.15
N SER A 314 -11.87 -5.22 -8.17
CA SER A 314 -11.83 -3.76 -8.24
C SER A 314 -10.91 -3.24 -7.14
N GLU A 315 -10.00 -2.33 -7.46
CA GLU A 315 -9.04 -1.79 -6.51
C GLU A 315 -8.50 -0.45 -7.02
N ASP A 316 -8.56 0.55 -6.16
CA ASP A 316 -7.84 1.81 -6.27
C ASP A 316 -7.29 2.20 -4.90
N THR A 317 -6.30 3.07 -4.90
CA THR A 317 -5.86 3.76 -3.67
C THR A 317 -6.66 5.05 -3.53
N ALA A 318 -7.17 5.30 -2.34
CA ALA A 318 -8.00 6.46 -2.05
C ALA A 318 -7.54 7.19 -0.78
N LEU A 319 -7.81 8.49 -0.70
CA LEU A 319 -7.55 9.33 0.47
C LEU A 319 -8.87 9.70 1.14
N ILE A 320 -8.93 9.53 2.46
CA ILE A 320 -10.06 9.99 3.26
C ILE A 320 -9.90 11.50 3.47
N GLY A 321 -10.75 12.29 2.82
CA GLY A 321 -10.84 13.73 3.04
C GLY A 321 -11.79 14.09 4.19
N PRO A 322 -11.84 15.37 4.58
CA PRO A 322 -12.80 15.84 5.60
C PRO A 322 -14.26 15.67 5.15
N ASP A 323 -14.53 15.88 3.86
CA ASP A 323 -15.89 15.92 3.30
C ASP A 323 -16.21 14.74 2.36
N GLY A 324 -15.26 13.82 2.15
CA GLY A 324 -15.44 12.70 1.25
C GLY A 324 -14.16 11.98 0.89
N ILE A 325 -14.30 10.88 0.15
CA ILE A 325 -13.19 10.06 -0.31
C ILE A 325 -12.69 10.53 -1.69
N GLU A 326 -11.38 10.69 -1.83
CA GLU A 326 -10.71 11.05 -3.08
C GLU A 326 -10.05 9.80 -3.69
N ILE A 327 -10.43 9.41 -4.91
CA ILE A 327 -9.76 8.32 -5.63
C ILE A 327 -8.47 8.85 -6.25
N LEU A 328 -7.32 8.35 -5.79
CA LEU A 328 -6.01 8.90 -6.18
C LEU A 328 -5.50 8.34 -7.50
N SER A 329 -5.95 7.14 -7.88
CA SER A 329 -5.53 6.43 -9.10
C SER A 329 -6.45 6.69 -10.31
N ASP A 330 -7.25 7.75 -10.28
CA ASP A 330 -7.97 8.22 -11.47
C ASP A 330 -7.01 8.98 -12.41
N THR A 331 -6.89 8.47 -13.64
CA THR A 331 -6.07 9.07 -14.70
C THR A 331 -6.90 9.88 -15.70
N GLY A 332 -8.24 9.79 -15.63
CA GLY A 332 -9.15 10.29 -16.66
C GLY A 332 -9.05 9.54 -18.00
N ARG A 333 -8.23 8.48 -18.09
CA ARG A 333 -7.97 7.74 -19.34
C ARG A 333 -8.53 6.32 -19.31
N TRP A 334 -8.96 5.81 -18.16
CA TRP A 334 -9.61 4.51 -18.06
C TRP A 334 -11.13 4.66 -18.03
N PRO A 335 -11.91 3.78 -18.70
CA PRO A 335 -13.36 3.81 -18.57
C PRO A 335 -13.78 3.53 -17.12
N THR A 336 -14.82 4.22 -16.66
CA THR A 336 -15.35 4.06 -15.29
C THR A 336 -16.84 3.76 -15.30
N ILE A 337 -17.30 3.11 -14.23
CA ILE A 337 -18.70 2.91 -13.90
C ILE A 337 -19.01 3.76 -12.68
N ALA A 338 -20.00 4.64 -12.78
CA ALA A 338 -20.49 5.39 -11.64
C ALA A 338 -21.48 4.53 -10.84
N VAL A 339 -21.19 4.35 -9.54
CA VAL A 339 -22.04 3.60 -8.63
C VAL A 339 -22.67 4.57 -7.63
N GLU A 340 -23.99 4.53 -7.54
CA GLU A 340 -24.75 5.28 -6.52
C GLU A 340 -24.70 4.51 -5.19
N THR A 341 -24.22 5.16 -4.13
CA THR A 341 -24.06 4.61 -2.78
C THR A 341 -24.80 5.50 -1.77
N GLY A 342 -26.13 5.50 -1.87
CA GLY A 342 -26.98 6.36 -1.05
C GLY A 342 -26.80 7.83 -1.42
N ALA A 343 -26.04 8.58 -0.63
CA ALA A 343 -25.81 10.02 -0.83
C ALA A 343 -24.62 10.35 -1.73
N SER A 344 -23.79 9.36 -2.09
CA SER A 344 -22.56 9.55 -2.84
C SER A 344 -22.61 8.85 -4.19
N ARG A 345 -21.87 9.38 -5.16
CA ARG A 345 -21.64 8.77 -6.46
C ARG A 345 -20.15 8.51 -6.62
N ILE A 346 -19.76 7.23 -6.67
CA ILE A 346 -18.36 6.83 -6.69
C ILE A 346 -18.03 6.17 -8.02
N ALA A 347 -17.05 6.71 -8.73
CA ALA A 347 -16.53 6.14 -9.97
C ALA A 347 -15.56 5.00 -9.67
N ARG A 348 -15.78 3.83 -10.28
CA ARG A 348 -14.90 2.66 -10.18
C ARG A 348 -14.41 2.23 -11.56
N PRO A 349 -13.24 1.59 -11.66
CA PRO A 349 -12.69 1.16 -12.95
C PRO A 349 -13.64 0.17 -13.61
N ALA A 350 -13.97 0.42 -14.87
CA ALA A 350 -14.75 -0.49 -15.70
C ALA A 350 -13.86 -1.62 -16.24
N LEU A 351 -14.48 -2.72 -16.66
CA LEU A 351 -13.86 -3.70 -17.53
C LEU A 351 -13.64 -3.05 -18.90
N TRP A 352 -12.38 -2.86 -19.30
CA TRP A 352 -12.10 -2.29 -20.60
C TRP A 352 -12.24 -3.35 -21.68
N VAL A 353 -13.18 -3.15 -22.61
CA VAL A 353 -13.42 -4.06 -23.73
C VAL A 353 -12.73 -3.50 -24.97
N ARG A 354 -11.88 -4.33 -25.59
CA ARG A 354 -11.13 -4.02 -26.81
C ARG A 354 -11.68 -4.71 -28.04
#